data_AF-A0A090TDF0-F1
#
_entry.id   AF-A0A090TDF0-F1
#
_cell.length_a   1.000
_cell.length_b   1.000
_cell.length_c   1.000
_cell.angle_alpha   90.00
_cell.angle_beta   90.00
_cell.angle_gamma   90.00
#
_symmetry.space_group_name_H-M   'P 1'
#
loop_
_entity.id
_entity.type
_entity.pdbx_description
1 polymer ?
#
loop_
_entity_poly.entity_id
_entity_poly.type
_entity_poly.pdbx_seq_one_letter_code
_entity_poly.pdbx_strand_id
1 'polypeptide(L)'
;MNAAIESARAGEHGRGFAVVAGEVRQLSQHTHSAVSDIEAMTNDLIGTADSLVEAIEKIQSTVDNIATINKHSDKYFVDISTSYGDLMALNQKVSIESDHSQSLCTESMAHIQRVLAEAKDTADKVKVMRAQGEQLQRVSSQLQTSMAAIGQEDINSVNQCS
;
A
#
# COMPACT_ATOMS: atom_id res chain seq x y z
N MET A 1 -39.29 -71.12 35.08
CA MET A 1 -40.48 -71.77 34.49
C MET A 1 -40.76 -73.14 35.12
N ASN A 2 -39.76 -74.01 35.28
CA ASN A 2 -39.93 -75.36 35.88
C ASN A 2 -40.44 -75.36 37.33
N ALA A 3 -40.06 -74.36 38.16
CA ALA A 3 -40.48 -74.28 39.56
C ALA A 3 -41.98 -73.98 39.77
N ALA A 4 -42.62 -73.21 38.87
CA ALA A 4 -44.05 -72.91 38.96
C ALA A 4 -44.92 -74.13 38.57
N ILE A 5 -44.45 -74.94 37.63
CA ILE A 5 -45.09 -76.18 37.19
C ILE A 5 -45.04 -77.23 38.33
N GLU A 6 -43.88 -77.38 38.98
CA GLU A 6 -43.72 -78.34 40.07
C GLU A 6 -44.47 -77.90 41.35
N SER A 7 -44.62 -76.59 41.55
CA SER A 7 -45.43 -76.03 42.66
C SER A 7 -46.94 -76.31 42.50
N ALA A 8 -47.46 -76.27 41.27
CA ALA A 8 -48.85 -76.64 40.99
C ALA A 8 -49.11 -78.15 41.20
N ARG A 9 -48.09 -78.98 40.98
CA ARG A 9 -48.13 -80.44 41.13
C ARG A 9 -48.07 -80.89 42.59
N ALA A 10 -47.52 -80.07 43.49
CA ALA A 10 -47.36 -80.35 44.93
C ALA A 10 -48.53 -79.90 45.83
N GLY A 11 -49.57 -79.26 45.28
CA GLY A 11 -50.74 -78.82 46.06
C GLY A 11 -50.41 -77.79 47.16
N GLU A 12 -50.99 -77.95 48.36
CA GLU A 12 -50.77 -77.05 49.52
C GLU A 12 -49.27 -76.92 49.91
N HIS A 13 -48.48 -77.98 49.74
CA HIS A 13 -47.04 -77.97 50.05
C HIS A 13 -46.20 -77.16 49.04
N GLY A 14 -46.74 -76.87 47.85
CA GLY A 14 -46.07 -76.11 46.79
C GLY A 14 -46.24 -74.59 46.88
N ARG A 15 -47.09 -74.08 47.80
CA ARG A 15 -47.38 -72.63 47.91
C ARG A 15 -46.15 -71.76 48.16
N GLY A 16 -45.24 -72.20 49.05
CA GLY A 16 -44.00 -71.47 49.32
C GLY A 16 -43.08 -71.40 48.11
N PHE A 17 -42.96 -72.50 47.35
CA PHE A 17 -42.18 -72.54 46.11
C PHE A 17 -42.80 -71.69 45.00
N ALA A 18 -44.13 -71.59 44.94
CA ALA A 18 -44.82 -70.72 43.99
C ALA A 18 -44.55 -69.23 44.25
N VAL A 19 -44.52 -68.80 45.52
CA VAL A 19 -44.19 -67.41 45.91
C VAL A 19 -42.75 -67.08 45.55
N VAL A 20 -41.80 -67.93 45.96
CA VAL A 20 -40.37 -67.74 45.64
C VAL A 20 -40.13 -67.74 44.13
N ALA A 21 -40.80 -68.61 43.37
CA ALA A 21 -40.70 -68.61 41.91
C ALA A 21 -41.26 -67.32 41.27
N GLY A 22 -42.29 -66.73 41.88
CA GLY A 22 -42.84 -65.43 41.50
C GLY A 22 -41.84 -64.29 41.76
N GLU A 23 -41.26 -64.24 42.95
CA GLU A 23 -40.25 -63.24 43.32
C GLU A 23 -38.98 -63.36 42.46
N VAL A 24 -38.49 -64.58 42.19
CA VAL A 24 -37.35 -64.81 41.29
C VAL A 24 -37.66 -64.35 39.86
N ARG A 25 -38.89 -64.59 39.37
CA ARG A 25 -39.32 -64.10 38.05
C ARG A 25 -39.39 -62.58 38.01
N GLN A 26 -39.94 -61.95 39.04
CA GLN A 26 -40.06 -60.51 39.15
C GLN A 26 -38.68 -59.84 39.25
N LEU A 27 -37.78 -60.41 40.06
CA LEU A 27 -36.38 -59.96 40.17
C LEU A 27 -35.65 -60.12 38.83
N SER A 28 -35.83 -61.25 38.15
CA SER A 28 -35.22 -61.49 36.84
C SER A 28 -35.71 -60.50 35.78
N GLN A 29 -37.01 -60.17 35.77
CA GLN A 29 -37.56 -59.13 34.88
C GLN A 29 -36.99 -57.75 35.22
N HIS A 30 -36.88 -57.42 36.50
CA HIS A 30 -36.32 -56.15 36.95
C HIS A 30 -34.83 -56.02 36.60
N THR A 31 -34.05 -57.09 36.80
CA THR A 31 -32.65 -57.16 36.40
C THR A 31 -32.50 -57.02 34.88
N HIS A 32 -33.36 -57.68 34.10
CA HIS A 32 -33.32 -57.57 32.64
C HIS A 32 -33.63 -56.15 32.16
N SER A 33 -34.61 -55.47 32.75
CA SER A 33 -34.90 -54.07 32.44
C SER A 33 -33.71 -53.17 32.77
N ALA A 34 -33.12 -53.34 33.96
CA ALA A 34 -31.97 -52.53 34.37
C ALA A 34 -30.75 -52.75 33.45
N VAL A 35 -30.51 -53.97 32.99
CA VAL A 35 -29.45 -54.26 32.00
C VAL A 35 -29.74 -53.55 30.68
N SER A 36 -30.99 -53.59 30.19
CA SER A 36 -31.38 -52.88 28.96
C SER A 36 -31.19 -51.36 29.08
N ASP A 37 -31.49 -50.78 30.25
CA ASP A 37 -31.29 -49.35 30.50
C ASP A 37 -29.80 -49.00 30.52
N ILE A 38 -28.96 -49.86 31.11
CA ILE A 38 -27.50 -49.70 31.10
C ILE A 38 -26.94 -49.80 29.69
N GLU A 39 -27.42 -50.73 28.87
CA GLU A 39 -27.02 -50.85 27.46
C GLU A 39 -27.37 -49.58 26.67
N ALA A 40 -28.58 -49.03 26.88
CA ALA A 40 -29.00 -47.78 26.25
C ALA A 40 -28.12 -46.59 26.66
N MET A 41 -27.84 -46.42 27.96
CA MET A 41 -26.94 -45.38 28.46
C MET A 41 -25.52 -45.54 27.92
N THR A 42 -25.03 -46.79 27.80
CA THR A 42 -23.70 -47.06 27.28
C THR A 42 -23.58 -46.68 25.81
N ASN A 43 -24.61 -46.99 25.00
CA ASN A 43 -24.65 -46.60 23.59
C ASN A 43 -24.72 -45.07 23.42
N ASP A 44 -25.47 -44.37 24.27
CA ASP A 44 -25.55 -42.91 24.25
C ASP A 44 -24.21 -42.26 24.62
N LEU A 45 -23.51 -42.82 25.62
CA LEU A 45 -22.15 -42.39 25.98
C LEU A 45 -21.16 -42.58 24.84
N ILE A 46 -21.24 -43.70 24.11
CA ILE A 46 -20.39 -43.94 22.93
C ILE A 46 -20.67 -42.89 21.85
N GLY A 47 -21.94 -42.65 21.51
CA GLY A 47 -22.29 -41.64 20.49
C GLY A 47 -21.87 -40.21 20.89
N THR A 48 -21.94 -39.90 22.18
CA THR A 48 -21.43 -38.63 22.72
C THR A 48 -19.92 -38.53 22.62
N ALA A 49 -19.19 -39.62 22.91
CA ALA A 49 -17.74 -39.67 22.78
C ALA A 49 -17.29 -39.49 21.32
N ASP A 50 -17.97 -40.14 20.37
CA ASP A 50 -17.69 -39.97 18.93
C ASP A 50 -17.91 -38.53 18.48
N SER A 51 -19.01 -37.90 18.90
CA SER A 51 -19.30 -36.49 18.62
C SER A 51 -18.23 -35.56 19.22
N LEU A 52 -17.70 -35.89 20.39
CA LEU A 52 -16.62 -35.14 21.03
C LEU A 52 -15.32 -35.25 20.23
N VAL A 53 -15.00 -36.43 19.70
CA VAL A 53 -13.82 -36.64 18.84
C VAL A 53 -13.93 -35.79 17.57
N GLU A 54 -15.07 -35.81 16.88
CA GLU A 54 -15.29 -34.96 15.70
C GLU A 54 -15.14 -33.47 16.00
N ALA A 55 -15.66 -33.03 17.15
CA ALA A 55 -15.52 -31.64 17.58
C ALA A 55 -14.04 -31.27 17.83
N ILE A 56 -13.26 -32.16 18.43
CA ILE A 56 -11.82 -31.96 18.68
C ILE A 56 -11.04 -31.88 17.36
N GLU A 57 -11.33 -32.74 16.39
CA GLU A 57 -10.70 -32.70 15.06
C GLU A 57 -10.97 -31.36 14.35
N LYS A 58 -12.21 -30.86 14.44
CA LYS A 58 -12.57 -29.55 13.89
C LYS A 58 -11.86 -28.39 14.60
N ILE A 59 -11.70 -28.49 15.92
CA ILE A 59 -10.92 -27.52 16.70
C ILE A 59 -9.46 -27.53 16.26
N GLN A 60 -8.84 -28.69 16.10
CA GLN A 60 -7.46 -28.80 15.62
C GLN A 60 -7.28 -28.13 14.26
N SER A 61 -8.16 -28.43 13.29
CA SER A 61 -8.13 -27.77 11.99
C SER A 61 -8.28 -26.24 12.08
N THR A 62 -9.14 -25.77 12.98
CA THR A 62 -9.31 -24.33 13.21
C THR A 62 -8.05 -23.69 13.81
N VAL A 63 -7.39 -24.37 14.74
CA VAL A 63 -6.13 -23.90 15.35
C VAL A 63 -5.01 -23.83 14.31
N ASP A 64 -4.90 -24.81 13.42
CA ASP A 64 -3.91 -24.80 12.34
C ASP A 64 -4.14 -23.63 11.35
N ASN A 65 -5.40 -23.35 11.04
CA ASN A 65 -5.77 -22.18 10.23
C ASN A 65 -5.40 -20.87 10.93
N ILE A 66 -5.66 -20.75 12.24
CA ILE A 66 -5.27 -19.58 13.04
C ILE A 66 -3.75 -19.40 13.04
N ALA A 67 -2.99 -20.48 13.21
CA ALA A 67 -1.52 -20.43 13.16
C ALA A 67 -1.02 -19.92 11.80
N THR A 68 -1.64 -20.38 10.70
CA THR A 68 -1.32 -19.92 9.35
C THR A 68 -1.65 -18.44 9.15
N ILE A 69 -2.80 -17.98 9.63
CA ILE A 69 -3.22 -16.57 9.56
C ILE A 69 -2.26 -15.67 10.35
N ASN A 70 -1.85 -16.09 11.54
CA ASN A 70 -0.88 -15.33 12.35
C ASN A 70 0.46 -15.20 11.64
N LYS A 71 0.96 -16.27 11.02
CA LYS A 71 2.21 -16.23 10.24
C LYS A 71 2.12 -15.26 9.06
N HIS A 72 0.98 -15.20 8.37
CA HIS A 72 0.77 -14.20 7.32
C HIS A 72 0.68 -12.78 7.87
N SER A 73 0.05 -12.60 9.03
CA SER A 73 -0.05 -11.29 9.68
C SER A 73 1.33 -10.74 10.05
N ASP A 74 2.21 -11.57 10.61
CA ASP A 74 3.59 -11.18 10.91
C ASP A 74 4.34 -10.73 9.66
N LYS A 75 4.17 -11.46 8.54
CA LYS A 75 4.76 -11.08 7.26
C LYS A 75 4.24 -9.72 6.78
N TYR A 76 2.93 -9.48 6.86
CA TYR A 76 2.37 -8.19 6.48
C TYR A 76 2.91 -7.04 7.33
N PHE A 77 3.11 -7.24 8.64
CA PHE A 77 3.74 -6.21 9.48
C PHE A 77 5.17 -5.89 9.05
N VAL A 78 5.97 -6.90 8.69
CA VAL A 78 7.33 -6.69 8.16
C VAL A 78 7.30 -5.95 6.82
N ASP A 79 6.41 -6.33 5.92
CA ASP A 79 6.26 -5.70 4.61
C ASP A 79 5.81 -4.23 4.74
N ILE A 80 4.88 -3.94 5.67
CA ILE A 80 4.43 -2.57 6.00
C ILE A 80 5.59 -1.75 6.58
N SER A 81 6.34 -2.30 7.54
CA SER A 81 7.48 -1.59 8.15
C SER A 81 8.55 -1.26 7.12
N THR A 82 8.81 -2.17 6.19
CA THR A 82 9.78 -1.95 5.10
C THR A 82 9.29 -0.86 4.16
N SER A 83 8.03 -0.96 3.71
CA SER A 83 7.42 0.04 2.82
C SER A 83 7.38 1.43 3.46
N TYR A 84 7.17 1.51 4.77
CA TYR A 84 7.22 2.77 5.51
C TYR A 84 8.64 3.37 5.53
N GLY A 85 9.67 2.54 5.73
CA GLY A 85 11.07 2.96 5.61
C GLY A 85 11.40 3.52 4.22
N ASP A 86 10.95 2.84 3.17
CA ASP A 86 11.14 3.29 1.78
C ASP A 86 10.43 4.63 1.51
N LEU A 87 9.21 4.80 2.04
CA LEU A 87 8.48 6.08 1.96
C LEU A 87 9.19 7.22 2.68
N MET A 88 9.81 6.96 3.84
CA MET A 88 10.59 7.99 4.53
C MET A 88 11.82 8.39 3.71
N ALA A 89 12.55 7.42 3.17
CA ALA A 89 13.70 7.68 2.30
C ALA A 89 13.31 8.47 1.05
N LEU A 90 12.15 8.14 0.44
CA LEU A 90 11.63 8.87 -0.71
C LEU A 90 11.26 10.31 -0.35
N ASN A 91 10.57 10.54 0.77
CA ASN A 91 10.23 11.90 1.23
C ASN A 91 11.47 12.75 1.48
N GLN A 92 12.52 12.17 2.08
CA GLN A 92 13.79 12.86 2.27
C GLN A 92 14.42 13.25 0.93
N LYS A 93 14.43 12.32 -0.04
CA LYS A 93 14.94 12.60 -1.39
C LYS A 93 14.15 13.72 -2.09
N VAL A 94 12.82 13.68 -1.99
CA VAL A 94 11.95 14.74 -2.56
C VAL A 94 12.25 16.09 -1.93
N SER A 95 12.46 16.16 -0.61
CA SER A 95 12.83 17.40 0.08
C SER A 95 14.15 17.97 -0.44
N ILE A 96 15.19 17.13 -0.56
CA ILE A 96 16.51 17.55 -1.06
C ILE A 96 16.43 18.05 -2.50
N GLU A 97 15.73 17.32 -3.38
CA GLU A 97 15.55 17.73 -4.78
C GLU A 97 14.72 19.02 -4.91
N SER A 98 13.73 19.22 -4.03
CA SER A 98 12.95 20.45 -3.99
C SER A 98 13.83 21.66 -3.63
N ASP A 99 14.70 21.53 -2.62
CA ASP A 99 15.64 22.57 -2.24
C ASP A 99 16.63 22.89 -3.37
N HIS A 100 17.14 21.84 -4.03
CA HIS A 100 18.03 21.98 -5.18
C HIS A 100 17.34 22.70 -6.35
N SER A 101 16.10 22.32 -6.68
CA SER A 101 15.28 22.97 -7.71
C SER A 101 15.02 24.44 -7.41
N GLN A 102 14.74 24.78 -6.15
CA GLN A 102 14.55 26.17 -5.72
C GLN A 102 15.82 27.02 -5.90
N SER A 103 16.99 26.45 -5.59
CA SER A 103 18.29 27.08 -5.83
C SER A 103 18.51 27.33 -7.32
N LEU A 104 18.27 26.32 -8.16
CA LEU A 104 18.44 26.42 -9.61
C LEU A 104 17.50 27.46 -10.24
N CYS A 105 16.25 27.53 -9.77
CA CYS A 105 15.30 28.54 -10.22
C CYS A 105 15.79 29.95 -9.89
N THR A 106 16.30 30.16 -8.67
CA THR A 106 16.86 31.44 -8.22
C THR A 106 18.05 31.86 -9.08
N GLU A 107 18.95 30.93 -9.37
CA GLU A 107 20.11 31.17 -10.24
C GLU A 107 19.66 31.52 -11.67
N SER A 108 18.72 30.77 -12.23
CA SER A 108 18.14 31.02 -13.56
C SER A 108 17.50 32.41 -13.65
N MET A 109 16.74 32.82 -12.63
CA MET A 109 16.18 34.17 -12.55
C MET A 109 17.27 35.24 -12.55
N ALA A 110 18.37 35.03 -11.82
CA ALA A 110 19.51 35.94 -11.82
C ALA A 110 20.23 35.99 -13.18
N HIS A 111 20.31 34.88 -13.91
CA HIS A 111 20.81 34.84 -15.28
C HIS A 111 19.92 35.65 -16.23
N ILE A 112 18.60 35.45 -16.18
CA ILE A 112 17.63 36.19 -17.00
C ILE A 112 17.76 37.70 -16.77
N GLN A 113 17.87 38.13 -15.51
CA GLN A 113 18.05 39.54 -15.18
C GLN A 113 19.36 40.12 -15.76
N ARG A 114 20.46 39.36 -15.71
CA ARG A 114 21.74 39.78 -16.33
C ARG A 114 21.62 39.92 -17.84
N VAL A 115 21.02 38.93 -18.51
CA VAL A 115 20.82 38.96 -19.97
C VAL A 115 19.94 40.16 -20.37
N LEU A 116 18.88 40.45 -19.63
CA LEU A 116 18.04 41.63 -19.87
C LEU A 116 18.81 42.94 -19.71
N ALA A 117 19.67 43.05 -18.69
CA ALA A 117 20.50 44.23 -18.48
C ALA A 117 21.51 44.43 -19.62
N GLU A 118 22.17 43.36 -20.06
CA GLU A 118 23.13 43.37 -21.17
C GLU A 118 22.45 43.69 -22.52
N ALA A 119 21.25 43.15 -22.75
CA ALA A 119 20.45 43.48 -23.93
C ALA A 119 20.08 44.98 -23.96
N LYS A 120 19.75 45.57 -22.80
CA LYS A 120 19.46 47.01 -22.68
C LYS A 120 20.70 47.86 -22.96
N ASP A 121 21.83 47.51 -22.35
CA ASP A 121 23.11 48.20 -22.59
C ASP A 121 23.51 48.14 -24.08
N THR A 122 23.35 46.96 -24.70
CA THR A 122 23.56 46.78 -26.14
C THR A 122 22.65 47.68 -26.97
N ALA A 123 21.35 47.74 -26.64
CA ALA A 123 20.42 48.61 -27.34
C ALA A 123 20.80 50.10 -27.24
N ASP A 124 21.25 50.55 -26.07
CA ASP A 124 21.71 51.93 -25.87
C ASP A 124 23.02 52.21 -26.63
N LYS A 125 23.97 51.27 -26.64
CA LYS A 125 25.18 51.35 -27.47
C LYS A 125 24.87 51.45 -28.96
N VAL A 126 23.88 50.70 -29.45
CA VAL A 126 23.44 50.78 -30.86
C VAL A 126 22.87 52.17 -31.19
N LYS A 127 22.10 52.79 -30.28
CA LYS A 127 21.61 54.17 -30.48
C LYS A 127 22.77 55.16 -30.59
N VAL A 128 23.76 55.05 -29.71
CA VAL A 128 24.96 55.91 -29.73
C VAL A 128 25.74 55.72 -31.02
N MET A 129 25.97 54.46 -31.42
CA MET A 129 26.69 54.13 -32.66
C MET A 129 25.97 54.69 -33.89
N ARG A 130 24.64 54.63 -33.94
CA ARG A 130 23.86 55.23 -35.03
C ARG A 130 24.05 56.75 -35.10
N ALA A 131 23.97 57.45 -33.96
CA ALA A 131 24.17 58.90 -33.91
C ALA A 131 25.59 59.30 -34.35
N GLN A 132 26.61 58.52 -33.96
CA GLN A 132 27.98 58.72 -34.43
C GLN A 132 28.12 58.48 -35.94
N GLY A 133 27.45 57.46 -36.49
CA GLY A 133 27.40 57.20 -37.93
C GLY A 133 26.79 58.37 -38.71
N GLU A 134 25.69 58.93 -38.22
CA GLU A 134 25.04 60.12 -38.82
C GLU A 134 25.94 61.37 -38.73
N GLN A 135 26.71 61.53 -37.65
CA GLN A 135 27.70 62.61 -37.52
C GLN A 135 28.87 62.42 -38.49
N LEU A 136 29.42 61.21 -38.61
CA LEU A 136 30.49 60.90 -39.56
C LEU A 136 30.06 61.16 -41.00
N GLN A 137 28.83 60.78 -41.38
CA GLN A 137 28.27 61.09 -42.69
C GLN A 137 28.20 62.60 -42.94
N ARG A 138 27.72 63.38 -41.96
CA ARG A 138 27.66 64.85 -42.08
C ARG A 138 29.05 65.47 -42.27
N VAL A 139 30.03 65.08 -41.45
CA VAL A 139 31.41 65.58 -41.55
C VAL A 139 32.03 65.19 -42.89
N SER A 140 31.79 63.97 -43.36
CA SER A 140 32.25 63.51 -44.68
C SER A 140 31.66 64.33 -45.82
N SER A 141 30.35 64.61 -45.80
CA SER A 141 29.70 65.47 -46.81
C SER A 141 30.23 66.90 -46.77
N GLN A 142 30.42 67.49 -45.58
CA GLN A 142 31.01 68.83 -45.43
C GLN A 142 32.43 68.90 -45.99
N LEU A 143 33.24 67.87 -45.73
CA LEU A 143 34.59 67.77 -46.27
C LEU A 143 34.56 67.70 -47.81
N GLN A 144 33.69 66.86 -48.39
CA GLN A 144 33.51 66.77 -49.85
C GLN A 144 33.10 68.11 -50.46
N THR A 145 32.15 68.83 -49.85
CA THR A 145 31.72 70.15 -50.33
C THR A 145 32.85 71.18 -50.23
N SER A 146 33.61 71.19 -49.13
CA SER A 146 34.74 72.11 -48.94
C SER A 146 35.85 71.86 -49.95
N MET A 147 36.19 70.58 -50.21
CA MET A 147 37.16 70.22 -51.24
C MET A 147 36.71 70.66 -52.64
N ALA A 148 35.41 70.51 -52.97
CA ALA A 148 34.86 70.98 -54.23
C ALA A 148 34.92 72.50 -54.37
N ALA A 149 34.65 73.25 -53.30
CA ALA A 149 34.73 74.71 -53.29
C ALA A 149 36.16 75.22 -53.53
N ILE A 150 37.15 74.63 -52.85
CA ILE A 150 38.58 74.97 -53.05
C ILE A 150 38.97 74.72 -54.51
N GLY A 151 38.58 73.57 -55.09
CA GLY A 151 38.85 73.28 -56.50
C GLY A 151 38.22 74.30 -57.47
N GLN A 152 37.04 74.84 -57.14
CA GLN A 152 36.38 75.87 -57.95
C GLN A 152 37.07 77.24 -57.84
N GLU A 153 37.58 77.60 -56.65
CA GLU A 153 38.37 78.83 -56.44
C GLU A 153 39.72 78.77 -57.17
N ASP A 154 40.38 77.61 -57.19
CA ASP A 154 41.60 77.40 -57.97
C ASP A 154 41.35 77.52 -59.49
N ILE A 155 40.23 77.00 -60.00
CA ILE A 155 39.86 77.15 -61.43
C ILE A 155 39.54 78.62 -61.77
N ASN A 156 38.81 79.31 -60.89
CA ASN A 156 38.42 80.71 -61.13
C ASN A 156 39.61 81.68 -61.02
N SER A 157 40.55 81.42 -60.12
CA SER A 157 41.78 82.23 -59.99
C SER A 157 42.73 82.03 -61.18
N VAL A 158 42.81 80.84 -61.76
CA VAL A 158 43.54 80.59 -63.01
C VAL A 158 42.88 81.31 -64.20
N ASN A 159 41.55 81.30 -64.29
CA ASN A 159 40.81 81.99 -65.36
C ASN A 159 40.80 83.53 -65.26
N GLN A 160 40.99 84.09 -64.06
CA GLN A 160 41.14 85.55 -63.89
C GLN A 160 42.56 86.07 -64.18
N CYS A 161 43.55 85.17 -64.28
CA CYS A 161 44.95 85.51 -64.51
C CYS A 161 45.43 85.22 -65.95
N SER A 162 44.54 84.74 -66.83
CA SER A 162 44.74 84.63 -68.29
C SER A 162 43.94 85.70 -69.04
#